data_AF-A0A936QKZ3-F1
#
_entry.id   AF-A0A936QKZ3-F1
#
_cell.length_a   1.000
_cell.length_b   1.000
_cell.length_c   1.000
_cell.angle_alpha   90.00
_cell.angle_beta   90.00
_cell.angle_gamma   90.00
#
_symmetry.space_group_name_H-M   'P 1'
#
loop_
_entity.id
_entity.type
_entity.pdbx_description
1 polymer ?
#
loop_
_entity_poly.entity_id
_entity_poly.type
_entity_poly.pdbx_seq_one_letter_code
_entity_poly.pdbx_strand_id
1 'polypeptide(L)'
;MTTYGFTYDAKIENQNFEIKNSLAMSCDYFYYWNQIGQNFVNENMEVKYNDFKVSTGIYYGLFDFNYIEGYDYKAKNPNTLFSFEIQYKLLYDPVLNAGVSFSTRDFKYHSPLYYSPSERKLTGVFANLYETAGKFFFYVSGGARVDNENNFIWDTDTEAGYDNNGFSASLGFGRYDDPYYTNYNAFLNLTKIF
;
A
#
# COMPACT_ATOMS: atom_id res chain seq x y z
N MET A 1 17.69 -1.25 8.60
CA MET A 1 16.92 0.01 8.56
C MET A 1 16.68 0.41 10.00
N THR A 2 16.85 1.68 10.34
CA THR A 2 16.47 2.20 11.64
C THR A 2 15.39 3.26 11.41
N THR A 3 14.32 3.18 12.19
CA THR A 3 13.12 3.99 12.04
C THR A 3 12.79 4.60 13.39
N TYR A 4 12.65 5.93 13.41
CA TYR A 4 12.15 6.66 14.59
C TYR A 4 10.92 7.45 14.18
N GLY A 5 9.84 7.36 14.92
CA GLY A 5 8.61 7.99 14.48
C GLY A 5 7.51 8.06 15.52
N PHE A 6 6.44 8.72 15.12
CA PHE A 6 5.18 8.81 15.81
C PHE A 6 4.10 8.19 14.93
N THR A 7 3.28 7.33 15.53
CA THR A 7 2.11 6.74 14.89
C THR A 7 0.89 7.04 15.75
N TYR A 8 -0.19 7.45 15.12
CA TYR A 8 -1.49 7.66 15.72
C TYR A 8 -2.53 6.89 14.92
N ASP A 9 -3.36 6.14 15.63
CA ASP A 9 -4.49 5.42 15.05
C ASP A 9 -5.74 5.75 15.85
N ALA A 10 -6.80 6.16 15.14
CA ALA A 10 -8.11 6.39 15.70
C ALA A 10 -9.17 5.64 14.91
N LYS A 11 -10.12 5.08 15.66
CA LYS A 11 -11.25 4.33 15.13
C LYS A 11 -12.52 4.74 15.87
N ILE A 12 -13.56 5.10 15.11
CA ILE A 12 -14.91 5.30 15.61
C ILE A 12 -15.81 4.38 14.80
N GLU A 13 -16.58 3.51 15.45
CA GLU A 13 -17.46 2.57 14.75
C GLU A 13 -18.81 2.38 15.43
N ASN A 14 -19.81 2.07 14.61
CA ASN A 14 -21.07 1.48 14.99
C ASN A 14 -21.44 0.38 13.97
N GLN A 15 -22.63 -0.22 14.09
CA GLN A 15 -23.03 -1.37 13.26
C GLN A 15 -22.93 -1.12 11.75
N ASN A 16 -23.21 0.10 11.29
CA ASN A 16 -23.33 0.42 9.87
C ASN A 16 -22.28 1.42 9.40
N PHE A 17 -21.43 1.91 10.30
CA PHE A 17 -20.54 3.03 10.03
C PHE A 17 -19.21 2.86 10.76
N GLU A 18 -18.11 3.03 10.05
CA GLU A 18 -16.75 3.01 10.61
C GLU A 18 -15.95 4.17 10.02
N ILE A 19 -15.29 4.96 10.86
CA ILE A 19 -14.22 5.87 10.46
C ILE A 19 -12.94 5.36 11.08
N LYS A 20 -11.91 5.18 10.26
CA LYS A 20 -10.53 4.95 10.68
C LYS A 20 -9.66 6.08 10.18
N ASN A 21 -8.74 6.50 11.01
CA ASN A 21 -7.73 7.48 10.69
C ASN A 21 -6.40 7.00 11.24
N SER A 22 -5.36 7.06 10.42
CA SER A 22 -4.00 6.70 10.83
C SER A 22 -3.02 7.74 10.33
N LEU A 23 -2.23 8.31 11.23
CA LEU A 23 -1.14 9.21 10.95
C LEU A 23 0.18 8.53 11.31
N ALA A 24 1.14 8.52 10.39
CA ALA A 24 2.51 8.10 10.65
C ALA A 24 3.48 9.20 10.25
N MET A 25 4.39 9.55 11.15
CA MET A 25 5.49 10.49 10.90
C MET A 25 6.78 9.79 11.27
N SER A 26 7.76 9.73 10.38
CA SER A 26 9.01 9.02 10.69
C SER A 26 10.23 9.57 9.98
N CYS A 27 11.38 9.31 10.60
CA CYS A 27 12.71 9.43 10.04
C CYS A 27 13.29 8.02 9.90
N ASP A 28 13.45 7.58 8.66
CA ASP A 28 14.05 6.32 8.27
C ASP A 28 15.50 6.52 7.84
N TYR A 29 16.34 5.54 8.19
CA TYR A 29 17.73 5.48 7.77
C TYR A 29 18.06 4.14 7.12
N PHE A 30 18.46 4.20 5.85
CA PHE A 30 18.74 3.04 5.02
C PHE A 30 20.24 2.80 4.88
N TYR A 31 20.80 1.97 5.75
CA TYR A 31 22.23 1.61 5.71
C TYR A 31 22.68 0.99 4.37
N TYR A 32 21.81 0.20 3.74
CA TYR A 32 22.14 -0.54 2.51
C TYR A 32 21.89 0.24 1.22
N TRP A 33 21.27 1.43 1.32
CA TRP A 33 21.01 2.31 0.17
C TRP A 33 21.88 3.56 0.30
N ASN A 34 23.21 3.40 0.25
CA ASN A 34 24.15 4.53 0.27
C ASN A 34 23.96 5.53 1.42
N GLN A 35 23.50 5.07 2.60
CA GLN A 35 23.26 5.92 3.77
C GLN A 35 22.22 7.04 3.52
N ILE A 36 21.20 6.74 2.74
CA ILE A 36 20.09 7.67 2.48
C ILE A 36 19.19 7.74 3.71
N GLY A 37 18.89 8.96 4.15
CA GLY A 37 17.84 9.24 5.13
C GLY A 37 16.55 9.62 4.42
N GLN A 38 15.41 9.29 5.02
CA GLN A 38 14.10 9.69 4.54
C GLN A 38 13.26 10.19 5.70
N ASN A 39 12.73 11.40 5.58
CA ASN A 39 11.70 11.89 6.48
C ASN A 39 10.36 11.82 5.78
N PHE A 40 9.30 11.34 6.45
CA PHE A 40 7.98 11.31 5.86
C PHE A 40 6.86 11.57 6.86
N VAL A 41 5.72 12.01 6.31
CA VAL A 41 4.41 12.01 6.94
C VAL A 41 3.44 11.28 6.01
N ASN A 42 2.63 10.39 6.58
CA ASN A 42 1.62 9.62 5.88
C ASN A 42 0.32 9.67 6.68
N GLU A 43 -0.74 10.15 6.07
CA GLU A 43 -2.07 10.26 6.64
C GLU A 43 -3.02 9.41 5.82
N ASN A 44 -3.73 8.48 6.45
CA ASN A 44 -4.77 7.69 5.80
C ASN A 44 -6.10 7.85 6.55
N MET A 45 -7.18 7.95 5.79
CA MET A 45 -8.54 7.97 6.30
C MET A 45 -9.38 6.96 5.53
N GLU A 46 -10.15 6.16 6.26
CA GLU A 46 -11.10 5.20 5.71
C GLU A 46 -12.47 5.46 6.35
N VAL A 47 -13.50 5.55 5.51
CA VAL A 47 -14.89 5.69 5.92
C VAL A 47 -15.68 4.54 5.31
N LYS A 48 -16.31 3.72 6.15
CA LYS A 48 -17.25 2.68 5.74
C LYS A 48 -18.66 3.07 6.11
N TYR A 49 -19.58 2.82 5.19
CA TYR A 49 -21.02 2.91 5.44
C TYR A 49 -21.71 1.73 4.76
N ASN A 50 -22.28 0.82 5.55
CA ASN A 50 -22.79 -0.47 5.10
C ASN A 50 -21.75 -1.22 4.23
N ASP A 51 -22.08 -1.43 2.96
CA ASP A 51 -21.24 -2.14 1.98
C ASP A 51 -20.27 -1.24 1.24
N PHE A 52 -20.35 0.08 1.45
CA PHE A 52 -19.45 1.06 0.83
C PHE A 52 -18.27 1.34 1.73
N LYS A 53 -17.11 1.50 1.10
CA LYS A 53 -15.88 1.95 1.72
C LYS A 53 -15.22 2.99 0.83
N VAL A 54 -14.86 4.11 1.43
CA VAL A 54 -14.04 5.14 0.80
C VAL A 54 -12.74 5.24 1.59
N SER A 55 -11.61 5.18 0.89
CA SER A 55 -10.29 5.30 1.48
C SER A 55 -9.55 6.43 0.80
N THR A 56 -8.85 7.27 1.56
CA THR A 56 -7.99 8.33 1.04
C THR A 56 -6.68 8.35 1.80
N GLY A 57 -5.58 8.64 1.12
CA GLY A 57 -4.26 8.72 1.72
C GLY A 57 -3.45 9.88 1.15
N ILE A 58 -2.71 10.58 2.01
CA ILE A 58 -1.74 11.60 1.64
C ILE A 58 -0.41 11.23 2.24
N TYR A 59 0.61 11.17 1.39
CA TYR A 59 1.99 10.94 1.77
C TYR A 59 2.84 12.12 1.30
N TYR A 60 3.69 12.61 2.18
CA TYR A 60 4.77 13.54 1.84
C TYR A 60 6.08 12.98 2.40
N GLY A 61 7.07 12.79 1.53
CA GLY A 61 8.38 12.27 1.90
C GLY A 61 9.50 13.15 1.37
N LEU A 62 10.65 13.08 2.02
CA LEU A 62 11.85 13.81 1.68
C LEU A 62 13.06 12.89 1.81
N PHE A 63 13.62 12.49 0.68
CA PHE A 63 14.90 11.78 0.68
C PHE A 63 16.03 12.80 0.83
N ASP A 64 16.84 12.65 1.88
CA ASP A 64 17.94 13.53 2.21
C ASP A 64 19.23 13.14 1.47
N PHE A 65 19.91 14.14 0.92
CA PHE A 65 21.27 14.06 0.36
C PHE A 65 21.51 12.91 -0.63
N ASN A 66 20.55 12.69 -1.55
CA ASN A 66 20.68 11.66 -2.56
C ASN A 66 21.07 12.20 -3.93
N TYR A 67 21.73 11.37 -4.75
CA TYR A 67 22.05 11.70 -6.14
C TYR A 67 20.77 11.83 -6.97
N ILE A 68 20.70 12.92 -7.73
CA ILE A 68 19.62 13.24 -8.66
C ILE A 68 20.19 13.62 -10.03
N GLU A 69 19.32 13.70 -11.04
CA GLU A 69 19.67 14.11 -12.41
C GLU A 69 20.89 13.34 -12.95
N GLY A 70 20.82 12.01 -12.96
CA GLY A 70 21.89 11.20 -13.57
C GLY A 70 23.22 11.17 -12.80
N TYR A 71 23.21 11.41 -11.48
CA TYR A 71 24.38 11.52 -10.60
C TYR A 71 25.14 12.85 -10.67
N ASP A 72 24.56 13.87 -11.30
CA ASP A 72 25.20 15.18 -11.46
C ASP A 72 25.46 15.88 -10.12
N TYR A 73 24.52 15.80 -9.18
CA TYR A 73 24.69 16.36 -7.84
C TYR A 73 23.81 15.67 -6.80
N LYS A 74 24.10 15.92 -5.51
CA LYS A 74 23.27 15.47 -4.39
C LYS A 74 22.34 16.57 -3.94
N ALA A 75 21.06 16.24 -3.80
CA ALA A 75 20.07 17.16 -3.26
C ALA A 75 19.02 16.43 -2.42
N LYS A 76 18.15 17.22 -1.80
CA LYS A 76 16.92 16.70 -1.21
C LYS A 76 15.92 16.44 -2.33
N ASN A 77 15.25 15.28 -2.30
CA ASN A 77 14.24 14.91 -3.28
C ASN A 77 12.87 14.72 -2.60
N PRO A 78 12.10 15.83 -2.44
CA PRO A 78 10.73 15.76 -1.98
C PRO A 78 9.87 14.91 -2.90
N ASN A 79 8.91 14.18 -2.33
CA ASN A 79 7.90 13.47 -3.07
C ASN A 79 6.54 13.53 -2.38
N THR A 80 5.49 13.54 -3.17
CA THR A 80 4.11 13.49 -2.71
C THR A 80 3.41 12.30 -3.32
N LEU A 81 2.50 11.70 -2.56
CA LEU A 81 1.52 10.75 -3.08
C LEU A 81 0.15 11.08 -2.51
N PHE A 82 -0.86 11.08 -3.38
CA PHE A 82 -2.25 11.10 -3.00
C PHE A 82 -2.89 9.81 -3.50
N SER A 83 -3.76 9.20 -2.71
CA SER A 83 -4.52 8.01 -3.09
C SER A 83 -5.98 8.17 -2.67
N PHE A 84 -6.86 7.63 -3.49
CA PHE A 84 -8.30 7.62 -3.27
C PHE A 84 -8.89 6.34 -3.83
N GLU A 85 -9.70 5.65 -3.04
CA GLU A 85 -10.35 4.40 -3.42
C GLU A 85 -11.82 4.42 -3.02
N ILE A 86 -12.67 3.89 -3.89
CA ILE A 86 -14.07 3.56 -3.58
C ILE A 86 -14.23 2.07 -3.79
N GLN A 87 -14.75 1.39 -2.78
CA GLN A 87 -15.01 -0.04 -2.79
C GLN A 87 -16.45 -0.33 -2.39
N TYR A 88 -17.02 -1.36 -3.00
CA TYR A 88 -18.33 -1.90 -2.68
C TYR A 88 -18.24 -3.41 -2.43
N LYS A 89 -18.93 -3.89 -1.40
CA LYS A 89 -19.07 -5.32 -1.09
C LYS A 89 -20.17 -5.94 -1.97
N LEU A 90 -19.78 -6.83 -2.86
CA LEU A 90 -20.65 -7.53 -3.81
C LEU A 90 -21.25 -8.81 -3.24
N LEU A 91 -20.50 -9.53 -2.40
CA LEU A 91 -20.93 -10.78 -1.75
C LEU A 91 -20.53 -10.77 -0.28
N TYR A 92 -21.32 -11.45 0.57
CA TYR A 92 -21.06 -11.56 2.00
C TYR A 92 -20.43 -12.89 2.41
N ASP A 93 -20.61 -13.95 1.61
CA ASP A 93 -20.09 -15.30 1.86
C ASP A 93 -20.01 -16.06 0.51
N PRO A 94 -18.83 -16.15 -0.15
CA PRO A 94 -17.57 -15.51 0.24
C PRO A 94 -17.67 -13.99 0.23
N VAL A 95 -16.80 -13.31 0.99
CA VAL A 95 -16.73 -11.85 0.96
C VAL A 95 -16.02 -11.41 -0.32
N LEU A 96 -16.76 -10.88 -1.28
CA LEU A 96 -16.22 -10.29 -2.50
C LEU A 96 -16.39 -8.77 -2.44
N ASN A 97 -15.28 -8.04 -2.59
CA ASN A 97 -15.31 -6.59 -2.74
C ASN A 97 -14.71 -6.20 -4.10
N ALA A 98 -15.27 -5.18 -4.73
CA ALA A 98 -14.72 -4.57 -5.94
C ALA A 98 -14.73 -3.06 -5.83
N GLY A 99 -13.81 -2.40 -6.52
CA GLY A 99 -13.66 -0.96 -6.39
C GLY A 99 -12.89 -0.32 -7.53
N VAL A 100 -12.80 1.00 -7.44
CA VAL A 100 -11.98 1.85 -8.29
C VAL A 100 -10.98 2.61 -7.45
N SER A 101 -9.78 2.81 -7.98
CA SER A 101 -8.68 3.50 -7.32
C SER A 101 -8.14 4.61 -8.22
N PHE A 102 -7.79 5.73 -7.61
CA PHE A 102 -7.04 6.82 -8.20
C PHE A 102 -5.84 7.14 -7.30
N SER A 103 -4.68 7.42 -7.89
CA SER A 103 -3.56 7.97 -7.14
C SER A 103 -2.72 8.91 -7.99
N THR A 104 -2.02 9.84 -7.34
CA THR A 104 -1.00 10.67 -7.94
C THR A 104 0.32 10.44 -7.22
N ARG A 105 1.43 10.52 -7.93
CA ARG A 105 2.77 10.46 -7.36
C ARG A 105 3.69 11.42 -8.09
N ASP A 106 4.35 12.28 -7.34
CA ASP A 106 5.22 13.30 -7.91
C ASP A 106 6.50 13.45 -7.07
N PHE A 107 7.65 13.28 -7.73
CA PHE A 107 8.97 13.58 -7.20
C PHE A 107 9.49 14.88 -7.81
N LYS A 108 10.12 15.70 -6.99
CA LYS A 108 10.73 16.95 -7.47
C LYS A 108 11.85 16.72 -8.48
N TYR A 109 12.64 15.66 -8.28
CA TYR A 109 13.77 15.34 -9.14
C TYR A 109 13.80 13.86 -9.51
N HIS A 110 14.30 13.57 -10.70
CA HIS A 110 14.61 12.21 -11.09
C HIS A 110 15.85 11.71 -10.34
N SER A 111 15.80 10.52 -9.75
CA SER A 111 16.93 9.84 -9.13
C SER A 111 17.24 8.54 -9.88
N PRO A 112 18.50 8.28 -10.23
CA PRO A 112 18.89 7.00 -10.83
C PRO A 112 18.92 5.84 -9.82
N LEU A 113 18.71 6.10 -8.53
CA LEU A 113 18.85 5.12 -7.45
C LEU A 113 17.53 4.46 -7.03
N TYR A 114 16.40 5.06 -7.37
CA TYR A 114 15.08 4.52 -7.08
C TYR A 114 14.06 5.08 -8.08
N TYR A 115 12.93 4.39 -8.22
CA TYR A 115 11.86 4.85 -9.09
C TYR A 115 11.26 6.17 -8.59
N SER A 116 11.47 7.25 -9.34
CA SER A 116 11.09 8.62 -8.98
C SER A 116 10.29 9.29 -10.12
N PRO A 117 9.05 8.88 -10.37
CA PRO A 117 8.22 9.46 -11.41
C PRO A 117 7.85 10.91 -11.07
N SER A 118 7.63 11.74 -12.09
CA SER A 118 7.09 13.10 -11.95
C SER A 118 5.67 13.15 -12.53
N GLU A 119 4.77 13.82 -11.81
CA GLU A 119 3.36 14.03 -12.18
C GLU A 119 2.58 12.77 -12.61
N ARG A 120 2.93 11.59 -12.09
CA ARG A 120 2.28 10.34 -12.48
C ARG A 120 0.90 10.25 -11.85
N LYS A 121 -0.10 9.85 -12.64
CA LYS A 121 -1.48 9.61 -12.21
C LYS A 121 -1.86 8.19 -12.57
N LEU A 122 -2.38 7.42 -11.63
CA LEU A 122 -2.86 6.06 -11.84
C LEU A 122 -4.35 6.02 -11.61
N THR A 123 -5.10 5.43 -12.54
CA THR A 123 -6.53 5.14 -12.37
C THR A 123 -6.78 3.68 -12.69
N GLY A 124 -7.62 3.00 -11.92
CA GLY A 124 -7.93 1.62 -12.22
C GLY A 124 -9.01 1.02 -11.36
N VAL A 125 -9.14 -0.30 -11.50
CA VAL A 125 -10.12 -1.13 -10.81
C VAL A 125 -9.40 -2.21 -10.02
N PHE A 126 -10.05 -2.69 -8.99
CA PHE A 126 -9.54 -3.79 -8.19
C PHE A 126 -10.66 -4.64 -7.62
N ALA A 127 -10.34 -5.87 -7.26
CA ALA A 127 -11.23 -6.77 -6.54
C ALA A 127 -10.44 -7.58 -5.52
N ASN A 128 -11.11 -8.00 -4.45
CA ASN A 128 -10.61 -8.97 -3.50
C ASN A 128 -11.71 -9.91 -3.05
N LEU A 129 -11.34 -11.17 -2.86
CA LEU A 129 -12.19 -12.25 -2.40
C LEU A 129 -11.55 -12.83 -1.14
N TYR A 130 -12.34 -12.97 -0.09
CA TYR A 130 -11.97 -13.62 1.16
C TYR A 130 -13.00 -14.69 1.49
N GLU A 131 -12.54 -15.90 1.76
CA GLU A 131 -13.37 -17.05 2.09
C GLU A 131 -12.80 -17.82 3.28
N THR A 132 -13.69 -18.34 4.13
CA THR A 132 -13.32 -19.20 5.25
C THR A 132 -14.00 -20.56 5.15
N ALA A 133 -13.21 -21.63 5.17
CA ALA A 133 -13.67 -23.01 5.20
C ALA A 133 -13.25 -23.67 6.52
N GLY A 134 -14.07 -23.47 7.56
CA GLY A 134 -13.77 -23.94 8.91
C GLY A 134 -12.55 -23.22 9.50
N LYS A 135 -11.44 -23.94 9.63
CA LYS A 135 -10.16 -23.39 10.15
C LYS A 135 -9.25 -22.88 9.05
N PHE A 136 -9.61 -23.09 7.79
CA PHE A 136 -8.83 -22.63 6.65
C PHE A 136 -9.42 -21.33 6.14
N PHE A 137 -8.57 -20.44 5.64
CA PHE A 137 -8.99 -19.26 4.93
C PHE A 137 -8.22 -19.13 3.61
N PHE A 138 -8.85 -18.44 2.68
CA PHE A 138 -8.28 -18.10 1.39
C PHE A 138 -8.56 -16.64 1.09
N TYR A 139 -7.54 -15.95 0.60
CA TYR A 139 -7.61 -14.58 0.14
C TYR A 139 -7.00 -14.48 -1.26
N VAL A 140 -7.67 -13.75 -2.14
CA VAL A 140 -7.11 -13.35 -3.43
C VAL A 140 -7.50 -11.91 -3.71
N SER A 141 -6.55 -11.11 -4.18
CA SER A 141 -6.77 -9.77 -4.71
C SER A 141 -6.17 -9.66 -6.11
N GLY A 142 -6.72 -8.72 -6.85
CA GLY A 142 -6.14 -8.28 -8.11
C GLY A 142 -6.54 -6.85 -8.44
N GLY A 143 -5.62 -6.14 -9.10
CA GLY A 143 -5.78 -4.78 -9.54
C GLY A 143 -5.31 -4.60 -10.97
N ALA A 144 -5.97 -3.70 -11.71
CA ALA A 144 -5.55 -3.27 -13.02
C ALA A 144 -5.68 -1.76 -13.10
N ARG A 145 -4.59 -1.07 -13.45
CA ARG A 145 -4.50 0.40 -13.49
C ARG A 145 -3.82 0.84 -14.79
N VAL A 146 -4.12 2.07 -15.19
CA VAL A 146 -3.49 2.75 -16.32
C VAL A 146 -2.94 4.07 -15.83
N ASP A 147 -1.72 4.39 -16.25
CA ASP A 147 -1.13 5.69 -15.95
C ASP A 147 -1.42 6.76 -17.01
N ASN A 148 -1.05 8.02 -16.73
CA ASN A 148 -1.22 9.14 -17.65
C ASN A 148 -0.35 9.07 -18.92
N GLU A 149 0.55 8.08 -19.04
CA GLU A 149 1.29 7.75 -20.25
C GLU A 149 0.69 6.54 -21.01
N ASN A 150 -0.47 6.03 -20.55
CA ASN A 150 -1.16 4.84 -21.05
C ASN A 150 -0.41 3.52 -20.80
N ASN A 151 0.49 3.48 -19.83
CA ASN A 151 1.11 2.23 -19.40
C ASN A 151 0.11 1.42 -18.59
N PHE A 152 -0.02 0.14 -18.92
CA PHE A 152 -0.83 -0.80 -18.17
C PHE A 152 -0.04 -1.38 -17.00
N ILE A 153 -0.67 -1.39 -15.82
CA ILE A 153 -0.09 -1.85 -14.55
C ILE A 153 -1.08 -2.82 -13.94
N TRP A 154 -0.59 -3.92 -13.37
CA TRP A 154 -1.44 -4.87 -12.69
C TRP A 154 -0.75 -5.48 -11.47
N ASP A 155 -1.57 -5.94 -10.55
CA ASP A 155 -1.13 -6.64 -9.35
C ASP A 155 -2.07 -7.78 -9.01
N THR A 156 -1.54 -8.76 -8.30
CA THR A 156 -2.30 -9.83 -7.68
C THR A 156 -1.61 -10.28 -6.41
N ASP A 157 -2.39 -10.52 -5.36
CA ASP A 157 -1.92 -11.17 -4.14
C ASP A 157 -2.83 -12.34 -3.83
N THR A 158 -2.23 -13.41 -3.32
CA THR A 158 -2.92 -14.61 -2.88
C THR A 158 -2.38 -15.00 -1.52
N GLU A 159 -3.26 -15.42 -0.62
CA GLU A 159 -2.89 -15.97 0.67
C GLU A 159 -3.79 -17.15 1.01
N ALA A 160 -3.19 -18.23 1.49
CA ALA A 160 -3.90 -19.36 2.04
C ALA A 160 -3.35 -19.65 3.43
N GLY A 161 -4.24 -19.87 4.39
CA GLY A 161 -3.83 -20.09 5.76
C GLY A 161 -4.77 -20.99 6.54
N TYR A 162 -4.30 -21.30 7.75
CA TYR A 162 -4.99 -22.06 8.77
C TYR A 162 -4.96 -21.23 10.05
N ASP A 163 -6.13 -21.03 10.66
CA ASP A 163 -6.28 -20.37 11.96
C ASP A 163 -7.10 -21.24 12.90
N ASN A 164 -6.57 -21.46 14.09
CA ASN A 164 -7.18 -22.25 15.14
C ASN A 164 -6.83 -21.69 16.51
N ASN A 165 -7.32 -20.50 16.86
CA ASN A 165 -7.41 -19.83 18.18
C ASN A 165 -6.14 -19.74 19.08
N GLY A 166 -5.21 -20.69 19.03
CA GLY A 166 -3.88 -20.67 19.63
C GLY A 166 -2.76 -20.86 18.61
N PHE A 167 -3.08 -21.12 17.35
CA PHE A 167 -2.09 -21.19 16.26
C PHE A 167 -2.69 -20.71 14.95
N SER A 168 -1.98 -19.81 14.28
CA SER A 168 -2.28 -19.36 12.93
C SER A 168 -1.02 -19.46 12.06
N ALA A 169 -1.20 -19.97 10.84
CA ALA A 169 -0.15 -20.06 9.83
C ALA A 169 -0.71 -19.70 8.46
N SER A 170 0.03 -18.91 7.70
CA SER A 170 -0.36 -18.59 6.33
C SER A 170 0.85 -18.44 5.41
N LEU A 171 0.60 -18.73 4.15
CA LEU A 171 1.53 -18.53 3.05
C LEU A 171 0.87 -17.61 2.05
N GLY A 172 1.60 -16.58 1.64
CA GLY A 172 1.14 -15.65 0.63
C GLY A 172 2.16 -15.43 -0.47
N PHE A 173 1.64 -15.13 -1.65
CA PHE A 173 2.41 -14.76 -2.82
C PHE A 173 1.72 -13.60 -3.54
N GLY A 174 2.52 -12.61 -3.91
CA GLY A 174 2.08 -11.41 -4.63
C GLY A 174 3.00 -11.08 -5.79
N ARG A 175 2.42 -10.51 -6.84
CA ARG A 175 3.14 -9.93 -7.97
C ARG A 175 2.57 -8.56 -8.29
N TYR A 176 3.47 -7.61 -8.50
CA TYR A 176 3.18 -6.28 -9.00
C TYR A 176 4.00 -6.06 -10.28
N ASP A 177 3.33 -5.63 -11.35
CA ASP A 177 3.92 -5.46 -12.68
C ASP A 177 3.63 -4.05 -13.18
N ASP A 178 4.70 -3.27 -13.31
CA ASP A 178 4.71 -1.90 -13.82
C ASP A 178 5.84 -1.81 -14.86
N PRO A 179 5.66 -1.12 -16.01
CA PRO A 179 6.72 -1.05 -17.03
C PRO A 179 8.08 -0.54 -16.53
N TYR A 180 8.10 0.20 -15.42
CA TYR A 180 9.35 0.69 -14.84
C TYR A 180 9.96 -0.25 -13.79
N TYR A 181 9.17 -1.14 -13.18
CA TYR A 181 9.67 -2.14 -12.21
C TYR A 181 8.66 -3.26 -11.96
N THR A 182 9.16 -4.45 -11.66
CA THR A 182 8.35 -5.59 -11.22
C THR A 182 8.74 -5.96 -9.79
N ASN A 183 7.76 -6.30 -8.96
CA ASN A 183 7.99 -6.83 -7.62
C ASN A 183 7.31 -8.19 -7.46
N TYR A 184 8.00 -9.09 -6.77
CA TYR A 184 7.45 -10.36 -6.30
C TYR A 184 7.62 -10.38 -4.78
N ASN A 185 6.53 -10.72 -4.08
CA ASN A 185 6.55 -10.92 -2.65
C ASN A 185 6.10 -12.34 -2.35
N ALA A 186 6.81 -13.02 -1.47
CA ALA A 186 6.36 -14.26 -0.86
C ALA A 186 6.61 -14.17 0.64
N PHE A 187 5.64 -14.60 1.43
CA PHE A 187 5.76 -14.57 2.88
C PHE A 187 5.20 -15.84 3.52
N LEU A 188 5.70 -16.09 4.72
CA LEU A 188 5.19 -17.07 5.66
C LEU A 188 4.89 -16.33 6.97
N ASN A 189 3.65 -16.38 7.41
CA ASN A 189 3.25 -15.87 8.71
C ASN A 189 3.00 -17.05 9.66
N LEU A 190 3.56 -16.96 10.88
CA LEU A 190 3.38 -17.96 11.94
C LEU A 190 3.12 -17.21 13.24
N THR A 191 1.92 -17.37 13.78
CA THR A 191 1.52 -16.78 15.05
C THR A 191 1.09 -17.87 16.01
N LYS A 192 1.64 -17.86 17.22
CA LYS A 192 1.24 -18.71 18.33
C LYS A 192 0.83 -17.84 19.50
N ILE A 193 -0.43 -17.96 19.92
CA ILE A 193 -0.95 -17.26 21.10
C ILE A 193 -0.75 -18.21 22.28
N PHE A 194 -0.04 -17.73 23.31
CA PHE A 194 0.22 -18.47 24.55
C PHE A 194 -0.87 -18.22 25.59
#